data_AF-A0A2I1CQ09-F1
#
_entry.id   AF-A0A2I1CQ09-F1
#
_cell.length_a   1.000
_cell.length_b   1.000
_cell.length_c   1.000
_cell.angle_alpha   90.00
_cell.angle_beta   90.00
_cell.angle_gamma   90.00
#
_symmetry.space_group_name_H-M   'P 1'
#
loop_
_entity.id
_entity.type
_entity.pdbx_description
1 polymer ?
#
loop_
_entity_poly.entity_id
_entity_poly.type
_entity_poly.pdbx_seq_one_letter_code
_entity_poly.pdbx_strand_id
1 'polypeptide(L)'
;MAATQTIRPTCVLINSMCMTTALYRPQFESAELTAAVNLLAIEPLGHGATSCATEHFTYWDSAIMALQVLDALNIKKRVIPLGTSMDSESPDSRSKGCWDPAPLLAPFHDKWSGIGFGANSPAETGEFWTKTLKEVYRGDEGRKKVRMAVNCLLERDGLLMRLRDVKCPVYWLQAIRLLSGSVEASLRMVEGGAHYLNATNPAEVNQAVLEMVRKYA
;
A
#
# COMPACT_ATOMS: atom_id res chain seq x y z
N MET A 1 12.71 39.03 -9.18
CA MET A 1 12.17 38.21 -8.09
C MET A 1 12.07 36.78 -8.58
N ALA A 2 12.91 35.86 -8.10
CA ALA A 2 12.77 34.45 -8.44
C ALA A 2 11.47 33.96 -7.79
N ALA A 3 10.51 33.48 -8.60
CA ALA A 3 9.36 32.79 -8.07
C ALA A 3 9.89 31.63 -7.21
N THR A 4 9.64 31.66 -5.90
CA THR A 4 9.88 30.50 -5.05
C THR A 4 9.02 29.37 -5.60
N GLN A 5 9.65 28.44 -6.31
CA GLN A 5 8.99 27.26 -6.83
C GLN A 5 8.48 26.48 -5.64
N THR A 6 7.17 26.51 -5.41
CA THR A 6 6.52 25.74 -4.35
C THR A 6 6.82 24.26 -4.60
N ILE A 7 7.64 23.67 -3.73
CA ILE A 7 7.99 22.25 -3.80
C ILE A 7 6.72 21.45 -3.50
N ARG A 8 6.24 20.71 -4.50
CA ARG A 8 5.08 19.81 -4.37
C ARG A 8 5.37 18.74 -3.30
N PRO A 9 4.38 18.36 -2.48
CA PRO A 9 4.52 17.22 -1.59
C PRO A 9 4.79 15.94 -2.40
N THR A 10 5.43 14.96 -1.76
CA THR A 10 5.63 13.63 -2.35
C THR A 10 4.64 12.66 -1.73
N CYS A 11 3.78 12.08 -2.56
CA CYS A 11 2.94 10.97 -2.17
C CYS A 11 3.72 9.66 -2.39
N VAL A 12 4.01 8.97 -1.29
CA VAL A 12 4.78 7.72 -1.29
C VAL A 12 3.80 6.57 -1.29
N LEU A 13 3.80 5.81 -2.38
CA LEU A 13 2.85 4.73 -2.65
C LEU A 13 3.52 3.38 -2.28
N ILE A 14 3.02 2.72 -1.23
CA ILE A 14 3.55 1.44 -0.75
C ILE A 14 2.59 0.32 -1.11
N ASN A 15 2.96 -0.56 -2.05
CA ASN A 15 2.03 -1.55 -2.58
C ASN A 15 1.66 -2.63 -1.56
N SER A 16 0.47 -3.19 -1.79
CA SER A 16 -0.03 -4.37 -1.09
C SER A 16 0.86 -5.59 -1.28
N MET A 17 0.67 -6.56 -0.39
CA MET A 17 1.30 -7.87 -0.49
C MET A 17 1.02 -8.50 -1.86
N CYS A 18 2.05 -9.12 -2.42
CA CYS A 18 2.10 -9.72 -3.74
C CYS A 18 1.50 -8.88 -4.87
N MET A 19 1.75 -7.58 -4.81
CA MET A 19 1.55 -6.67 -5.92
C MET A 19 2.89 -6.07 -6.34
N THR A 20 2.87 -5.25 -7.38
CA THR A 20 3.99 -4.42 -7.84
C THR A 20 3.54 -2.96 -7.89
N THR A 21 4.44 -2.05 -8.25
CA THR A 21 4.10 -0.66 -8.56
C THR A 21 2.98 -0.50 -9.58
N ALA A 22 2.72 -1.51 -10.42
CA ALA A 22 1.60 -1.52 -11.37
C ALA A 22 0.23 -1.36 -10.69
N LEU A 23 0.12 -1.70 -9.40
CA LEU A 23 -1.10 -1.46 -8.61
C LEU A 23 -1.48 0.03 -8.57
N TYR A 24 -0.49 0.93 -8.75
CA TYR A 24 -0.67 2.38 -8.72
C TYR A 24 -0.75 3.02 -10.11
N ARG A 25 -0.88 2.22 -11.18
CA ARG A 25 -1.01 2.76 -12.55
C ARG A 25 -2.08 3.85 -12.65
N PRO A 26 -3.30 3.70 -12.08
CA PRO A 26 -4.31 4.75 -12.13
C PRO A 26 -3.89 6.07 -11.46
N GLN A 27 -3.07 6.01 -10.40
CA GLN A 27 -2.51 7.20 -9.75
C GLN A 27 -1.49 7.89 -10.66
N PHE A 28 -0.60 7.12 -11.28
CA PHE A 28 0.41 7.66 -12.21
C PHE A 28 -0.19 8.25 -13.50
N GLU A 29 -1.33 7.72 -13.95
CA GLU A 29 -2.04 8.21 -15.14
C GLU A 29 -2.94 9.42 -14.87
N SER A 30 -3.17 9.77 -13.61
CA SER A 30 -4.01 10.92 -13.25
C SER A 30 -3.23 12.23 -13.43
N ALA A 31 -3.59 12.99 -14.47
CA ALA A 31 -3.03 14.32 -14.73
C ALA A 31 -3.28 15.30 -13.56
N GLU A 32 -4.47 15.26 -12.95
CA GLU A 32 -4.78 16.12 -11.80
C GLU A 32 -3.89 15.78 -10.59
N LEU A 33 -3.76 14.49 -10.26
CA LEU A 33 -2.93 14.07 -9.12
C LEU A 33 -1.45 14.39 -9.36
N THR A 34 -0.93 14.06 -10.54
CA THR A 34 0.48 14.29 -10.90
C THR A 34 0.81 15.77 -11.10
N ALA A 35 -0.18 16.64 -11.30
CA ALA A 35 0.00 18.08 -11.23
C ALA A 35 0.19 18.56 -9.76
N ALA A 36 -0.57 17.98 -8.82
CA ALA A 36 -0.58 18.38 -7.42
C ALA A 36 0.57 17.82 -6.58
N VAL A 37 1.03 16.59 -6.85
CA VAL A 37 2.05 15.90 -6.04
C VAL A 37 3.12 15.25 -6.91
N ASN A 38 4.30 15.00 -6.34
CA ASN A 38 5.23 14.03 -6.88
C ASN A 38 4.79 12.62 -6.42
N LEU A 39 4.76 11.64 -7.33
CA LEU A 39 4.45 10.25 -6.98
C LEU A 39 5.74 9.43 -6.90
N LEU A 40 5.91 8.71 -5.80
CA LEU A 40 7.01 7.78 -5.60
C LEU A 40 6.45 6.43 -5.15
N ALA A 41 6.44 5.44 -6.02
CA ALA A 41 6.07 4.08 -5.64
C ALA A 41 7.30 3.31 -5.16
N ILE A 42 7.18 2.67 -4.00
CA ILE A 42 8.24 1.84 -3.41
C ILE A 42 7.69 0.44 -3.20
N GLU A 43 8.38 -0.54 -3.77
CA GLU A 43 8.05 -1.96 -3.57
C GLU A 43 8.69 -2.49 -2.30
N PRO A 44 7.92 -2.94 -1.30
CA PRO A 44 8.47 -3.54 -0.09
C PRO A 44 9.41 -4.72 -0.40
N LEU A 45 10.23 -5.08 0.58
CA LEU A 45 10.99 -6.32 0.51
C LEU A 45 10.01 -7.49 0.27
N GLY A 46 10.37 -8.44 -0.60
CA GLY A 46 9.45 -9.51 -0.99
C GLY A 46 8.57 -9.23 -2.22
N HIS A 47 8.70 -8.06 -2.85
CA HIS A 47 7.78 -7.61 -3.91
C HIS A 47 8.51 -7.15 -5.17
N GLY A 48 7.77 -7.13 -6.29
CA GLY A 48 8.19 -6.68 -7.63
C GLY A 48 9.66 -6.89 -7.96
N ALA A 49 10.38 -5.80 -8.24
CA ALA A 49 11.79 -5.78 -8.58
C ALA A 49 12.73 -5.67 -7.36
N THR A 50 12.22 -5.30 -6.18
CA THR A 50 13.02 -5.12 -4.96
C THR A 50 13.72 -6.42 -4.55
N SER A 51 15.04 -6.37 -4.34
CA SER A 51 15.85 -7.48 -3.83
C SER A 51 16.66 -7.05 -2.61
N CYS A 52 17.04 -8.02 -1.78
CA CYS A 52 17.86 -7.79 -0.59
C CYS A 52 18.84 -8.96 -0.45
N ALA A 53 20.05 -8.67 0.03
CA ALA A 53 21.06 -9.70 0.30
C ALA A 53 20.71 -10.57 1.50
N THR A 54 19.89 -10.05 2.43
CA THR A 54 19.43 -10.81 3.59
C THR A 54 18.17 -11.59 3.26
N GLU A 55 18.17 -12.87 3.61
CA GLU A 55 17.02 -13.73 3.39
C GLU A 55 15.87 -13.44 4.35
N HIS A 56 16.14 -13.05 5.60
CA HIS A 56 15.11 -12.82 6.62
C HIS A 56 14.87 -11.32 6.87
N PHE A 57 13.62 -10.89 6.71
CA PHE A 57 13.16 -9.52 6.95
C PHE A 57 11.71 -9.51 7.43
N THR A 58 11.30 -8.38 7.97
CA THR A 58 9.95 -8.05 8.45
C THR A 58 9.40 -6.82 7.71
N TYR A 59 8.15 -6.43 7.98
CA TYR A 59 7.64 -5.15 7.48
C TYR A 59 8.37 -3.94 8.06
N TRP A 60 8.97 -4.04 9.25
CA TRP A 60 9.78 -2.96 9.81
C TRP A 60 11.03 -2.68 8.96
N ASP A 61 11.66 -3.72 8.42
CA ASP A 61 12.79 -3.58 7.50
C ASP A 61 12.35 -2.89 6.20
N SER A 62 11.16 -3.21 5.68
CA SER A 62 10.59 -2.51 4.51
C SER A 62 10.30 -1.04 4.82
N ALA A 63 9.82 -0.72 6.03
CA ALA A 63 9.59 0.66 6.45
C ALA A 63 10.91 1.45 6.56
N ILE A 64 11.96 0.84 7.13
CA ILE A 64 13.30 1.44 7.20
C ILE A 64 13.85 1.67 5.78
N MET A 65 13.74 0.67 4.90
CA MET A 65 14.16 0.80 3.50
C MET A 65 13.42 1.94 2.80
N ALA A 66 12.11 2.10 3.00
CA ALA A 66 11.36 3.21 2.43
C ALA A 66 11.90 4.56 2.91
N LEU A 67 12.25 4.70 4.19
CA LEU A 67 12.88 5.90 4.73
C LEU A 67 14.28 6.14 4.13
N GLN A 68 15.06 5.09 3.88
CA GLN A 68 16.35 5.18 3.21
C GLN A 68 16.23 5.62 1.75
N VAL A 69 15.19 5.18 1.04
CA VAL A 69 14.88 5.66 -0.31
C VAL A 69 14.57 7.16 -0.28
N LEU A 70 13.76 7.63 0.68
CA LEU A 70 13.49 9.06 0.84
C LEU A 70 14.76 9.86 1.17
N ASP A 71 15.63 9.32 2.02
CA ASP A 71 16.93 9.92 2.33
C ASP A 71 17.81 10.06 1.07
N ALA A 72 17.96 8.96 0.31
CA ALA A 72 18.76 8.91 -0.91
C ALA A 72 18.25 9.86 -2.02
N LEU A 73 16.93 10.10 -2.07
CA LEU A 73 16.30 11.06 -2.99
C LEU A 73 16.22 12.48 -2.42
N ASN A 74 16.78 12.72 -1.23
CA ASN A 74 16.74 13.99 -0.51
C ASN A 74 15.30 14.52 -0.24
N ILE A 75 14.35 13.62 0.00
CA ILE A 75 12.95 13.92 0.31
C ILE A 75 12.80 13.95 1.84
N LYS A 76 12.80 15.15 2.42
CA LYS A 76 12.88 15.33 3.88
C LYS A 76 11.59 15.81 4.56
N LYS A 77 10.67 16.38 3.80
CA LYS A 77 9.44 17.02 4.31
C LYS A 77 8.31 16.86 3.30
N ARG A 78 7.08 17.11 3.74
CA ARG A 78 5.87 17.10 2.90
C ARG A 78 5.67 15.73 2.22
N VAL A 79 5.78 14.66 3.02
CA VAL A 79 5.59 13.29 2.59
C VAL A 79 4.18 12.84 3.00
N ILE A 80 3.45 12.25 2.05
CA ILE A 80 2.12 11.67 2.27
C ILE A 80 2.25 10.17 1.99
N PRO A 81 2.37 9.30 3.02
CA PRO A 81 2.35 7.86 2.79
C PRO A 81 0.94 7.42 2.42
N LEU A 82 0.82 6.63 1.36
CA LEU A 82 -0.41 5.99 0.91
C LEU A 82 -0.15 4.49 0.73
N GLY A 83 -1.02 3.69 1.32
CA GLY A 83 -0.90 2.24 1.27
C GLY A 83 -2.23 1.53 1.38
N THR A 84 -2.28 0.30 0.90
CA THR A 84 -3.44 -0.60 1.02
C THR A 84 -2.99 -1.93 1.62
N SER A 85 -3.87 -2.62 2.35
CA SER A 85 -3.65 -4.00 2.86
C SER A 85 -2.47 -4.22 3.84
N MET A 86 -1.98 -3.20 4.55
CA MET A 86 -0.75 -3.32 5.34
C MET A 86 -0.91 -3.51 6.86
N ASP A 87 -2.03 -3.11 7.48
CA ASP A 87 -2.19 -3.32 8.94
C ASP A 87 -2.52 -4.78 9.26
N SER A 88 -2.22 -5.22 10.48
CA SER A 88 -2.56 -6.55 11.00
C SER A 88 -4.06 -6.80 10.94
N GLU A 89 -4.44 -7.92 10.35
CA GLU A 89 -5.79 -8.44 10.50
C GLU A 89 -5.90 -9.12 11.87
N SER A 90 -6.38 -8.38 12.87
CA SER A 90 -6.59 -8.86 14.23
C SER A 90 -7.84 -9.74 14.32
N PRO A 91 -8.00 -10.57 15.38
CA PRO A 91 -9.27 -11.26 15.61
C PRO A 91 -10.48 -10.32 15.61
N ASP A 92 -10.33 -9.10 16.14
CA ASP A 92 -11.36 -8.06 16.12
C ASP A 92 -11.70 -7.58 14.69
N SER A 93 -10.70 -7.29 13.85
CA SER A 93 -10.97 -6.85 12.47
C SER A 93 -11.62 -7.95 11.63
N ARG A 94 -11.14 -9.20 11.77
CA ARG A 94 -11.77 -10.36 11.12
C ARG A 94 -13.22 -10.56 11.56
N SER A 95 -13.53 -10.38 12.84
CA SER A 95 -14.91 -10.48 13.36
C SER A 95 -15.86 -9.44 12.73
N LYS A 96 -15.30 -8.37 12.16
CA LYS A 96 -16.02 -7.29 11.48
C LYS A 96 -16.01 -7.41 9.96
N GLY A 97 -15.58 -8.56 9.42
CA GLY A 97 -15.57 -8.84 7.99
C GLY A 97 -14.32 -8.35 7.25
N CYS A 98 -13.27 -7.90 7.94
CA CYS A 98 -11.97 -7.66 7.31
C CYS A 98 -11.34 -8.98 6.83
N TRP A 99 -10.33 -8.86 5.97
CA TRP A 99 -9.73 -9.99 5.29
C TRP A 99 -9.09 -10.99 6.27
N ASP A 100 -9.30 -12.30 6.06
CA ASP A 100 -8.61 -13.35 6.81
C ASP A 100 -7.66 -14.17 5.91
N PRO A 101 -6.34 -13.92 5.96
CA PRO A 101 -5.39 -14.59 5.08
C PRO A 101 -5.15 -16.05 5.43
N ALA A 102 -5.29 -16.46 6.69
CA ALA A 102 -4.85 -17.77 7.16
C ALA A 102 -5.59 -18.96 6.50
N PRO A 103 -6.94 -19.00 6.45
CA PRO A 103 -7.66 -20.10 5.80
C PRO A 103 -7.55 -20.05 4.27
N LEU A 104 -7.32 -18.87 3.69
CA LEU A 104 -7.24 -18.67 2.24
C LEU A 104 -5.87 -19.01 1.65
N LEU A 105 -4.79 -18.85 2.43
CA LEU A 105 -3.41 -19.10 1.98
C LEU A 105 -2.92 -20.52 2.31
N ALA A 106 -3.66 -21.28 3.13
CA ALA A 106 -3.32 -22.67 3.47
C ALA A 106 -3.27 -23.62 2.24
N PRO A 107 -4.17 -23.52 1.23
CA PRO A 107 -4.05 -24.27 -0.02
C PRO A 107 -3.18 -23.52 -1.03
N PHE A 108 -1.91 -23.94 -1.16
CA PHE A 108 -0.84 -23.13 -1.75
C PHE A 108 -0.81 -22.97 -3.29
N HIS A 109 -1.78 -23.47 -4.05
CA HIS A 109 -1.51 -23.76 -5.48
C HIS A 109 -2.28 -22.96 -6.54
N ASP A 110 -3.54 -22.51 -6.34
CA ASP A 110 -4.36 -22.19 -7.53
C ASP A 110 -5.02 -20.80 -7.65
N LYS A 111 -5.03 -19.93 -6.63
CA LYS A 111 -5.94 -18.76 -6.64
C LYS A 111 -5.38 -17.42 -6.15
N TRP A 112 -4.08 -17.18 -6.22
CA TRP A 112 -3.55 -15.91 -5.72
C TRP A 112 -3.81 -14.72 -6.65
N SER A 113 -3.78 -14.95 -7.97
CA SER A 113 -3.99 -13.93 -8.99
C SER A 113 -5.45 -13.50 -9.07
N GLY A 114 -5.73 -12.27 -8.62
CA GLY A 114 -7.07 -11.65 -8.67
C GLY A 114 -7.75 -11.46 -7.31
N ILE A 115 -7.20 -12.01 -6.22
CA ILE A 115 -7.72 -11.74 -4.87
C ILE A 115 -7.54 -10.26 -4.56
N GLY A 116 -8.65 -9.57 -4.25
CA GLY A 116 -8.65 -8.20 -3.77
C GLY A 116 -9.15 -7.14 -4.76
N PHE A 117 -9.35 -7.48 -6.04
CA PHE A 117 -9.95 -6.58 -7.04
C PHE A 117 -11.49 -6.61 -7.06
N GLY A 118 -12.11 -7.46 -6.22
CA GLY A 118 -13.56 -7.61 -6.14
C GLY A 118 -14.15 -8.57 -7.20
N ALA A 119 -15.40 -8.98 -6.99
CA ALA A 119 -16.07 -9.98 -7.83
C ALA A 119 -16.32 -9.50 -9.28
N ASN A 120 -16.33 -8.19 -9.50
CA ASN A 120 -16.60 -7.57 -10.80
C ASN A 120 -15.32 -7.16 -11.54
N SER A 121 -14.14 -7.64 -11.11
CA SER A 121 -12.87 -7.32 -11.77
C SER A 121 -12.82 -7.89 -13.19
N PRO A 122 -12.39 -7.11 -14.20
CA PRO A 122 -12.21 -7.61 -15.56
C PRO A 122 -11.26 -8.82 -15.62
N ALA A 123 -11.55 -9.80 -16.47
CA ALA A 123 -10.73 -11.02 -16.60
C ALA A 123 -9.26 -10.71 -16.94
N GLU A 124 -9.03 -9.71 -17.80
CA GLU A 124 -7.71 -9.18 -18.15
C GLU A 124 -6.87 -8.72 -16.94
N THR A 125 -7.52 -8.26 -15.87
CA THR A 125 -6.83 -7.90 -14.61
C THR A 125 -6.26 -9.15 -13.96
N GLY A 126 -7.05 -10.22 -13.88
CA GLY A 126 -6.61 -11.52 -13.37
C GLY A 126 -5.47 -12.10 -14.20
N GLU A 127 -5.57 -12.05 -15.53
CA GLU A 127 -4.52 -12.53 -16.45
C GLU A 127 -3.22 -11.75 -16.30
N PHE A 128 -3.30 -10.41 -16.25
CA PHE A 128 -2.14 -9.54 -16.02
C PHE A 128 -1.43 -9.91 -14.72
N TRP A 129 -2.15 -9.96 -13.60
CA TRP A 129 -1.54 -10.28 -12.31
C TRP A 129 -1.04 -11.73 -12.25
N THR A 130 -1.71 -12.68 -12.89
CA THR A 130 -1.21 -14.05 -13.02
C THR A 130 0.17 -14.06 -13.67
N LYS A 131 0.31 -13.35 -14.80
CA LYS A 131 1.58 -13.25 -15.52
C LYS A 131 2.64 -12.54 -14.68
N THR A 132 2.31 -11.37 -14.12
CA THR A 132 3.24 -10.59 -13.28
C THR A 132 3.74 -11.39 -12.09
N LEU A 133 2.88 -12.12 -11.37
CA LEU A 133 3.30 -12.90 -10.20
C LEU A 133 4.18 -14.08 -10.58
N LYS A 134 3.89 -14.75 -11.71
CA LYS A 134 4.76 -15.79 -12.26
C LYS A 134 6.13 -15.24 -12.63
N GLU A 135 6.21 -14.02 -13.15
CA GLU A 135 7.48 -13.37 -13.49
C GLU A 135 8.27 -12.94 -12.24
N VAL A 136 7.60 -12.34 -11.25
CA VAL A 136 8.23 -11.88 -9.99
C VAL A 136 8.72 -13.05 -9.14
N TYR A 137 7.93 -14.11 -9.03
CA TYR A 137 8.18 -15.25 -8.14
C TYR A 137 8.74 -16.49 -8.85
N ARG A 138 9.47 -16.29 -9.95
CA ARG A 138 10.16 -17.38 -10.67
C ARG A 138 11.51 -17.75 -10.05
N GLY A 139 11.86 -19.03 -10.18
CA GLY A 139 13.17 -19.54 -9.78
C GLY A 139 13.43 -19.43 -8.28
N ASP A 140 14.68 -19.62 -7.89
CA ASP A 140 15.06 -19.76 -6.47
C ASP A 140 14.88 -18.44 -5.71
N GLU A 141 15.29 -17.33 -6.32
CA GLU A 141 15.10 -16.00 -5.77
C GLU A 141 13.63 -15.63 -5.60
N GLY A 142 12.79 -15.95 -6.60
CA GLY A 142 11.35 -15.77 -6.51
C GLY A 142 10.71 -16.58 -5.38
N ARG A 143 11.14 -17.83 -5.18
CA ARG A 143 10.65 -18.69 -4.07
C ARG A 143 11.04 -18.14 -2.70
N LYS A 144 12.28 -17.68 -2.52
CA LYS A 144 12.70 -17.00 -1.27
C LYS A 144 11.89 -15.74 -1.03
N LYS A 145 11.69 -14.95 -2.08
CA LYS A 145 10.94 -13.69 -2.05
C LYS A 145 9.49 -13.90 -1.59
N VAL A 146 8.75 -14.83 -2.20
CA VAL A 146 7.35 -15.11 -1.81
C VAL A 146 7.26 -15.71 -0.42
N ARG A 147 8.16 -16.63 -0.06
CA ARG A 147 8.19 -17.24 1.28
C ARG A 147 8.27 -16.17 2.36
N MET A 148 9.15 -15.20 2.19
CA MET A 148 9.35 -14.15 3.18
C MET A 148 8.25 -13.09 3.17
N ALA A 149 7.69 -12.76 1.99
CA ALA A 149 6.52 -11.90 1.91
C ALA A 149 5.30 -12.51 2.64
N VAL A 150 5.09 -13.82 2.49
CA VAL A 150 4.03 -14.56 3.20
C VAL A 150 4.30 -14.59 4.70
N ASN A 151 5.52 -14.85 5.14
CA ASN A 151 5.87 -14.82 6.56
C ASN A 151 5.64 -13.43 7.17
N CYS A 152 6.08 -12.36 6.48
CA CYS A 152 5.79 -10.99 6.91
C CYS A 152 4.29 -10.76 7.06
N LEU A 153 3.49 -11.23 6.10
CA LEU A 153 2.04 -11.11 6.19
C LEU A 153 1.48 -11.86 7.40
N LEU A 154 1.86 -13.12 7.61
CA LEU A 154 1.30 -13.95 8.67
C LEU A 154 1.73 -13.52 10.08
N GLU A 155 2.94 -12.97 10.21
CA GLU A 155 3.58 -12.70 11.51
C GLU A 155 3.63 -11.21 11.87
N ARG A 156 3.09 -10.31 11.02
CA ARG A 156 3.13 -8.86 11.29
C ARG A 156 2.44 -8.51 12.61
N ASP A 157 3.09 -7.65 13.39
CA ASP A 157 2.46 -7.06 14.56
C ASP A 157 1.49 -5.94 14.15
N GLY A 158 0.44 -5.75 14.96
CA GLY A 158 -0.49 -4.65 14.75
C GLY A 158 0.05 -3.33 15.25
N LEU A 159 -0.42 -2.23 14.66
CA LEU A 159 -0.06 -0.88 15.08
C LEU A 159 -0.89 -0.35 16.26
N LEU A 160 -1.83 -1.15 16.79
CA LEU A 160 -2.82 -0.73 17.81
C LEU A 160 -2.20 0.01 19.00
N MET A 161 -1.13 -0.53 19.58
CA MET A 161 -0.50 0.08 20.77
C MET A 161 0.24 1.39 20.46
N ARG A 162 0.55 1.62 19.17
CA ARG A 162 1.28 2.78 18.63
C ARG A 162 0.37 3.83 18.01
N LEU A 163 -0.95 3.59 17.88
CA LEU A 163 -1.87 4.56 17.25
C LEU A 163 -1.90 5.91 17.99
N ARG A 164 -1.60 5.92 19.29
CA ARG A 164 -1.49 7.15 20.10
C ARG A 164 -0.32 8.05 19.69
N ASP A 165 0.70 7.48 19.04
CA ASP A 165 1.92 8.18 18.63
C ASP A 165 1.79 8.82 17.25
N VAL A 166 0.75 8.46 16.48
CA VAL A 166 0.45 9.06 15.19
C VAL A 166 -0.08 10.48 15.41
N LYS A 167 0.71 11.51 15.10
CA LYS A 167 0.35 12.93 15.30
C LYS A 167 0.02 13.69 14.00
N CYS A 168 0.16 13.06 12.85
CA CYS A 168 -0.16 13.67 11.55
C CYS A 168 -1.62 13.41 11.16
N PRO A 169 -2.21 14.23 10.27
CA PRO A 169 -3.54 13.97 9.72
C PRO A 169 -3.59 12.60 9.01
N VAL A 170 -4.68 11.86 9.20
CA VAL A 170 -4.89 10.55 8.57
C VAL A 170 -6.28 10.45 7.97
N TYR A 171 -6.33 10.04 6.70
CA TYR A 171 -7.56 9.82 5.96
C TYR A 171 -7.70 8.33 5.70
N TRP A 172 -8.72 7.71 6.30
CA TRP A 172 -9.04 6.31 6.10
C TRP A 172 -10.13 6.13 5.04
N LEU A 173 -9.82 5.30 4.05
CA LEU A 173 -10.78 4.79 3.10
C LEU A 173 -10.94 3.29 3.39
N GLN A 174 -12.09 2.86 3.92
CA GLN A 174 -12.41 1.46 4.32
C GLN A 174 -11.83 0.93 5.66
N ALA A 175 -11.48 1.78 6.65
CA ALA A 175 -11.00 1.28 7.96
C ALA A 175 -12.08 1.35 9.06
N ILE A 176 -11.96 0.50 10.09
CA ILE A 176 -12.96 0.38 11.16
C ILE A 176 -12.47 0.96 12.50
N ARG A 177 -11.40 1.77 12.50
CA ARG A 177 -10.75 2.24 13.73
C ARG A 177 -10.39 3.72 13.67
N LEU A 178 -10.62 4.40 14.79
CA LEU A 178 -10.26 5.79 15.02
C LEU A 178 -8.83 5.89 15.55
N LEU A 179 -8.04 6.78 14.95
CA LEU A 179 -6.69 7.12 15.42
C LEU A 179 -6.77 8.19 16.50
N SER A 180 -6.80 7.77 17.76
CA SER A 180 -6.95 8.67 18.91
C SER A 180 -5.79 9.66 19.10
N GLY A 181 -4.61 9.39 18.55
CA GLY A 181 -3.46 10.28 18.62
C GLY A 181 -3.40 11.38 17.56
N SER A 182 -4.17 11.21 16.47
CA SER A 182 -4.07 12.06 15.28
C SER A 182 -4.63 13.46 15.53
N VAL A 183 -4.02 14.47 14.92
CA VAL A 183 -4.58 15.84 14.90
C VAL A 183 -5.88 15.91 14.11
N GLU A 184 -6.07 15.00 13.16
CA GLU A 184 -7.30 14.83 12.41
C GLU A 184 -7.38 13.39 11.87
N ALA A 185 -8.48 12.70 12.16
CA ALA A 185 -8.78 11.40 11.56
C ALA A 185 -10.10 11.50 10.81
N SER A 186 -10.06 11.26 9.49
CA SER A 186 -11.27 11.11 8.69
C SER A 186 -11.47 9.65 8.33
N LEU A 187 -12.73 9.22 8.27
CA LEU A 187 -13.12 7.91 7.77
C LEU A 187 -14.18 8.10 6.69
N ARG A 188 -13.91 7.59 5.49
CA ARG A 188 -14.83 7.60 4.36
C ARG A 188 -14.97 6.17 3.83
N MET A 189 -16.19 5.65 3.85
CA MET A 189 -16.49 4.38 3.19
C MET A 189 -16.72 4.66 1.71
N VAL A 190 -16.16 3.81 0.83
CA VAL A 190 -16.34 3.91 -0.62
C VAL A 190 -17.29 2.81 -1.06
N GLU A 191 -18.46 3.19 -1.56
CA GLU A 191 -19.44 2.21 -2.02
C GLU A 191 -18.87 1.38 -3.19
N GLY A 192 -19.06 0.06 -3.15
CA GLY A 192 -18.48 -0.85 -4.13
C GLY A 192 -16.96 -1.00 -4.06
N GLY A 193 -16.30 -0.42 -3.04
CA GLY A 193 -14.86 -0.49 -2.85
C GLY A 193 -14.36 -1.91 -2.62
N ALA A 194 -13.38 -2.35 -3.41
CA ALA A 194 -12.68 -3.61 -3.19
C ALA A 194 -11.45 -3.44 -2.27
N HIS A 195 -10.77 -4.55 -1.96
CA HIS A 195 -9.60 -4.58 -1.09
C HIS A 195 -8.45 -3.69 -1.62
N TYR A 196 -8.18 -3.74 -2.92
CA TYR A 196 -7.21 -2.85 -3.58
C TYR A 196 -7.88 -1.57 -4.06
N LEU A 197 -8.39 -0.79 -3.11
CA LEU A 197 -9.19 0.39 -3.37
C LEU A 197 -8.50 1.41 -4.29
N ASN A 198 -7.17 1.54 -4.18
CA ASN A 198 -6.41 2.43 -5.05
C ASN A 198 -6.46 2.04 -6.53
N ALA A 199 -6.69 0.77 -6.85
CA ALA A 199 -6.85 0.29 -8.21
C ALA A 199 -8.32 0.21 -8.64
N THR A 200 -9.24 -0.16 -7.75
CA THR A 200 -10.66 -0.32 -8.11
C THR A 200 -11.46 0.97 -8.06
N ASN A 201 -11.07 1.90 -7.19
CA ASN A 201 -11.72 3.19 -6.96
C ASN A 201 -10.67 4.31 -6.94
N PRO A 202 -9.91 4.46 -8.03
CA PRO A 202 -8.78 5.38 -8.06
C PRO A 202 -9.23 6.85 -7.95
N ALA A 203 -10.42 7.20 -8.43
CA ALA A 203 -10.92 8.57 -8.36
C ALA A 203 -11.10 9.02 -6.91
N GLU A 204 -11.72 8.19 -6.08
CA GLU A 204 -11.98 8.45 -4.67
C GLU A 204 -10.68 8.52 -3.86
N VAL A 205 -9.73 7.63 -4.16
CA VAL A 205 -8.41 7.62 -3.53
C VAL A 205 -7.63 8.88 -3.92
N ASN A 206 -7.59 9.23 -5.21
CA ASN A 206 -6.89 10.42 -5.69
C ASN A 206 -7.49 11.69 -5.08
N GLN A 207 -8.83 11.76 -4.99
CA GLN A 207 -9.54 12.88 -4.40
C GLN A 207 -9.21 13.05 -2.91
N ALA A 208 -9.07 11.96 -2.15
CA ALA A 208 -8.64 12.04 -0.75
C ALA A 208 -7.21 12.61 -0.63
N VAL A 209 -6.29 12.21 -1.50
CA VAL A 209 -4.93 12.78 -1.53
C VAL A 209 -4.97 14.27 -1.87
N LEU A 210 -5.74 14.66 -2.89
CA LEU A 210 -5.90 16.06 -3.29
C LEU A 210 -6.50 16.92 -2.17
N GLU A 211 -7.46 16.39 -1.41
CA GLU A 211 -8.02 17.05 -0.22
C GLU A 211 -6.95 17.26 0.86
N MET A 212 -6.13 16.24 1.16
CA MET A 212 -5.03 16.38 2.10
C MET A 212 -4.02 17.44 1.64
N VAL A 213 -3.67 17.45 0.36
CA VAL A 213 -2.74 18.43 -0.23
C VAL A 213 -3.31 19.84 -0.10
N ARG A 214 -4.56 20.07 -0.52
CA ARG A 214 -5.20 21.41 -0.43
C ARG A 214 -5.26 21.94 1.00
N LYS A 215 -5.37 21.05 1.99
CA LYS A 215 -5.53 21.44 3.39
C LYS A 215 -4.21 21.61 4.14
N TYR A 216 -3.18 20.81 3.81
CA TYR A 216 -1.96 20.68 4.61
C TYR A 216 -0.66 20.94 3.86
N ALA A 217 -0.68 21.10 2.53
CA ALA A 217 0.52 21.31 1.72
C ALA A 217 0.63 22.75 1.18
#